data_AF-A0A175VXX6-F1
#
_entry.id   AF-A0A175VXX6-F1
#
_cell.length_a   1.000
_cell.length_b   1.000
_cell.length_c   1.000
_cell.angle_alpha   90.00
_cell.angle_beta   90.00
_cell.angle_gamma   90.00
#
_symmetry.space_group_name_H-M   'P 1'
#
loop_
_entity.id
_entity.type
_entity.pdbx_description
1 polymer ?
#
loop_
_entity_poly.entity_id
_entity_poly.type
_entity_poly.pdbx_seq_one_letter_code
_entity_poly.pdbx_strand_id
1 'polypeptide(L)'
;MALFPAERRLEVLADIQARFDRLDVAYKSVNGTPIETAILIPKTLSSNNSPQNAPVLVHFHGGGLVCGTNPEPFFLVDWIRDLAYSAGAILLSPAYRLVPESKAVDSLTDVADFWAWLHHHDRPLSSVIHPLLSHVTPDFSRVATVGESAGGFLALQSALAFNGTAKLRAAIVQYGAIFSDVEAWNPDPAVGVDRSGFEEVVRGYVRGLKEGEIQVSAPWPEKAELVLAALQGGFMRELSGDDPEGRMTLEYAITRVKEEGSLVPPIWFIQGSEDTLVAKEAMDEVVERLKREVEGVQVKYTIREGDHGFDVGARLEDDWVAEGVEWVNGFWLG
;
A
#
# COMPACT_ATOMS: atom_id res chain seq x y z
N MET A 1 25.50 -4.18 -0.83
CA MET A 1 24.81 -4.04 -2.13
C MET A 1 23.73 -2.99 -1.89
N ALA A 2 23.61 -1.93 -2.69
CA ALA A 2 22.44 -1.07 -2.54
C ALA A 2 21.23 -1.98 -2.73
N LEU A 3 20.32 -2.04 -1.74
CA LEU A 3 19.18 -2.97 -1.78
C LEU A 3 18.48 -2.86 -3.15
N PHE A 4 18.43 -1.66 -3.74
CA PHE A 4 17.70 -1.41 -4.99
C PHE A 4 18.45 -0.46 -5.93
N PRO A 5 18.73 -0.84 -7.20
CA PRO A 5 19.46 -0.01 -8.18
C PRO A 5 18.64 1.20 -8.67
N ALA A 6 19.29 2.33 -8.95
CA ALA A 6 18.63 3.54 -9.46
C ALA A 6 18.01 3.33 -10.85
N GLU A 7 18.59 2.41 -11.64
CA GLU A 7 18.15 2.01 -12.97
C GLU A 7 16.70 1.50 -12.97
N ARG A 8 16.31 0.80 -11.89
CA ARG A 8 14.97 0.25 -11.74
C ARG A 8 13.88 1.32 -11.77
N ARG A 9 14.15 2.49 -11.17
CA ARG A 9 13.21 3.62 -11.20
C ARG A 9 12.94 4.06 -12.64
N LEU A 10 13.99 4.19 -13.45
CA LEU A 10 13.87 4.60 -14.85
C LEU A 10 13.14 3.55 -15.69
N GLU A 11 13.42 2.26 -15.47
CA GLU A 11 12.75 1.16 -16.15
C GLU A 11 11.24 1.15 -15.88
N VAL A 12 10.84 1.26 -14.62
CA VAL A 12 9.42 1.25 -14.23
C VAL A 12 8.70 2.50 -14.73
N LEU A 13 9.34 3.68 -14.68
CA LEU A 13 8.76 4.90 -15.23
C LEU A 13 8.59 4.82 -16.76
N ALA A 14 9.57 4.26 -17.48
CA ALA A 14 9.49 4.06 -18.92
C ALA A 14 8.37 3.06 -19.29
N ASP A 15 8.24 1.98 -18.51
CA ASP A 15 7.16 0.99 -18.68
C ASP A 15 5.77 1.60 -18.41
N ILE A 16 5.63 2.38 -17.34
CA ILE A 16 4.38 3.13 -17.08
C ILE A 16 4.06 4.05 -18.25
N GLN A 17 5.04 4.84 -18.72
CA GLN A 17 4.84 5.73 -19.86
C GLN A 17 4.48 4.98 -21.15
N ALA A 18 5.02 3.78 -21.35
CA ALA A 18 4.73 2.96 -22.52
C ALA A 18 3.28 2.43 -22.47
N ARG A 19 2.83 1.93 -21.32
CA ARG A 19 1.57 1.18 -21.16
C ARG A 19 0.37 1.98 -20.67
N PHE A 20 0.60 3.07 -19.94
CA PHE A 20 -0.48 3.81 -19.27
C PHE A 20 -0.47 5.29 -19.65
N ASP A 21 -1.66 5.86 -19.74
CA ASP A 21 -1.85 7.30 -19.66
C ASP A 21 -1.92 7.70 -18.18
N ARG A 22 -1.20 8.76 -17.77
CA ARG A 22 -1.14 9.23 -16.37
C ARG A 22 -1.87 10.55 -16.20
N LEU A 23 -2.65 10.63 -15.12
CA LEU A 23 -3.23 11.87 -14.59
C LEU A 23 -2.94 11.93 -13.09
N ASP A 24 -2.85 13.13 -12.54
CA ASP A 24 -2.69 13.36 -11.10
C ASP A 24 -3.83 14.27 -10.63
N VAL A 25 -4.51 13.87 -9.55
CA VAL A 25 -5.67 14.61 -9.01
C VAL A 25 -5.60 14.65 -7.50
N ALA A 26 -5.71 15.84 -6.93
CA ALA A 26 -5.88 16.03 -5.49
C ALA A 26 -7.22 15.47 -5.03
N TYR A 27 -7.20 14.51 -4.10
CA TYR A 27 -8.41 14.01 -3.45
C TYR A 27 -8.70 14.76 -2.14
N LYS A 28 -7.69 15.42 -1.56
CA LYS A 28 -7.81 16.35 -0.43
C LYS A 28 -6.66 17.35 -0.39
N SER A 29 -6.73 18.31 0.53
CA SER A 29 -5.60 19.16 0.91
C SER A 29 -5.54 19.31 2.42
N VAL A 30 -4.33 19.33 2.98
CA VAL A 30 -4.06 19.54 4.41
C VAL A 30 -3.10 20.70 4.54
N ASN A 31 -3.51 21.76 5.24
CA ASN A 31 -2.71 22.98 5.42
C ASN A 31 -2.16 23.58 4.11
N GLY A 32 -2.92 23.48 3.02
CA GLY A 32 -2.53 23.96 1.69
C GLY A 32 -1.64 23.00 0.90
N THR A 33 -1.19 21.88 1.49
CA THR A 33 -0.50 20.80 0.77
C THR A 33 -1.54 19.91 0.10
N PRO A 34 -1.59 19.84 -1.25
CA PRO A 34 -2.47 18.90 -1.93
C PRO A 34 -1.97 17.46 -1.71
N ILE A 35 -2.89 16.53 -1.50
CA ILE A 35 -2.60 15.11 -1.45
C ILE A 35 -3.29 14.47 -2.66
N GLU A 36 -2.48 13.94 -3.56
CA GLU A 36 -2.91 13.53 -4.90
C GLU A 36 -2.96 12.01 -5.05
N THR A 37 -3.84 11.53 -5.91
CA THR A 37 -3.76 10.18 -6.46
C THR A 37 -3.26 10.25 -7.90
N ALA A 38 -2.25 9.45 -8.21
CA ALA A 38 -1.94 9.13 -9.59
C ALA A 38 -3.02 8.20 -10.14
N ILE A 39 -3.43 8.43 -11.38
CA ILE A 39 -4.42 7.65 -12.11
C ILE A 39 -3.72 7.14 -13.36
N LEU A 40 -3.49 5.84 -13.43
CA LEU A 40 -2.84 5.16 -14.55
C LEU A 40 -3.90 4.37 -15.32
N ILE A 41 -4.19 4.81 -16.54
CA ILE A 41 -5.21 4.21 -17.41
C ILE A 41 -4.50 3.36 -18.47
N PRO A 42 -4.76 2.04 -18.55
CA PRO A 42 -4.17 1.19 -19.59
C PRO A 42 -4.51 1.72 -20.99
N LYS A 43 -3.50 1.89 -21.85
CA LYS A 43 -3.71 2.36 -23.24
C LYS A 43 -4.51 1.38 -24.11
N THR A 44 -4.68 0.14 -23.65
CA THR A 44 -5.63 -0.82 -24.22
C THR A 44 -7.08 -0.32 -24.09
N LEU A 45 -7.42 0.40 -23.02
CA LEU A 45 -8.73 1.07 -22.88
C LEU A 45 -8.83 2.29 -23.80
N SER A 46 -7.75 3.07 -23.89
CA SER A 46 -7.70 4.29 -24.71
C SER A 46 -7.84 4.01 -26.21
N SER A 47 -7.35 2.86 -26.68
CA SER A 47 -7.35 2.48 -28.11
C SER A 47 -8.65 1.82 -28.60
N ASN A 48 -9.53 1.38 -27.69
CA ASN A 48 -10.78 0.73 -28.03
C ASN A 48 -11.98 1.63 -27.68
N ASN A 49 -12.62 2.23 -28.68
CA ASN A 49 -13.73 3.18 -28.50
C ASN A 49 -15.09 2.54 -28.17
N SER A 50 -15.16 1.22 -27.97
CA SER A 50 -16.40 0.59 -27.48
C SER A 50 -16.61 0.93 -25.99
N PRO A 51 -17.88 1.00 -25.52
CA PRO A 51 -18.16 1.20 -24.10
C PRO A 51 -17.49 0.13 -23.23
N GLN A 52 -16.72 0.55 -22.24
CA GLN A 52 -15.96 -0.33 -21.35
C GLN A 52 -16.17 0.06 -19.90
N ASN A 53 -16.59 -0.91 -19.08
CA ASN A 53 -16.59 -0.79 -17.63
C ASN A 53 -15.24 -1.32 -17.13
N ALA A 54 -14.36 -0.43 -16.68
CA ALA A 54 -13.01 -0.76 -16.26
C ALA A 54 -12.97 -1.04 -14.75
N PRO A 55 -12.50 -2.22 -14.30
CA PRO A 55 -12.27 -2.45 -12.87
C PRO A 55 -11.24 -1.45 -12.31
N VAL A 56 -11.22 -1.27 -10.99
CA VAL A 56 -10.29 -0.36 -10.31
C VAL A 56 -9.34 -1.16 -9.42
N LEU A 57 -8.04 -0.91 -9.56
CA LEU A 57 -7.02 -1.44 -8.66
C LEU A 57 -6.36 -0.27 -7.94
N VAL A 58 -6.32 -0.29 -6.62
CA VAL A 58 -5.67 0.75 -5.81
C VAL A 58 -4.36 0.19 -5.26
N HIS A 59 -3.25 0.86 -5.58
CA HIS A 59 -1.91 0.53 -5.11
C HIS A 59 -1.44 1.55 -4.08
N PHE A 60 -1.19 1.08 -2.86
CA PHE A 60 -0.48 1.86 -1.85
C PHE A 60 0.99 1.47 -1.88
N HIS A 61 1.88 2.46 -2.01
CA HIS A 61 3.32 2.19 -2.03
C HIS A 61 3.85 1.84 -0.62
N GLY A 62 4.91 1.04 -0.58
CA GLY A 62 5.72 0.81 0.62
C GLY A 62 6.64 1.98 0.99
N GLY A 63 7.61 1.74 1.87
CA GLY A 63 8.58 2.76 2.30
C GLY A 63 8.50 3.10 3.79
N GLY A 64 7.96 2.19 4.60
CA GLY A 64 7.86 2.35 6.06
C GLY A 64 6.94 3.48 6.51
N LEU A 65 6.09 4.01 5.63
CA LEU A 65 5.39 5.30 5.78
C LEU A 65 6.33 6.51 5.82
N VAL A 66 7.64 6.34 5.65
CA VAL A 66 8.66 7.40 5.73
C VAL A 66 8.98 7.96 4.35
N CYS A 67 8.97 7.10 3.32
CA CYS A 67 9.38 7.43 1.97
C CYS A 67 8.45 6.83 0.91
N GLY A 68 8.66 7.24 -0.33
CA GLY A 68 7.90 6.84 -1.51
C GLY A 68 7.17 8.00 -2.17
N THR A 69 6.59 7.72 -3.34
CA THR A 69 5.81 8.63 -4.18
C THR A 69 4.54 7.94 -4.67
N ASN A 70 3.70 8.65 -5.41
CA ASN A 70 2.47 8.15 -6.02
C ASN A 70 2.60 8.01 -7.55
N PRO A 71 2.71 6.79 -8.10
CA PRO A 71 3.24 5.59 -7.44
C PRO A 71 4.75 5.73 -7.15
N GLU A 72 5.29 4.88 -6.28
CA GLU A 72 6.74 4.74 -6.07
C GLU A 72 7.23 3.62 -7.00
N PRO A 73 8.00 3.94 -8.05
CA PRO A 73 8.51 2.95 -9.00
C PRO A 73 9.20 1.75 -8.35
N PHE A 74 9.83 1.94 -7.19
CA PHE A 74 10.47 0.84 -6.48
C PHE A 74 9.45 -0.20 -5.96
N PHE A 75 8.33 0.24 -5.36
CA PHE A 75 7.33 -0.65 -4.77
C PHE A 75 6.26 -1.11 -5.76
N LEU A 76 6.00 -0.35 -6.83
CA LEU A 76 5.07 -0.78 -7.86
C LEU A 76 5.72 -1.86 -8.74
N VAL A 77 5.77 -3.10 -8.25
CA VAL A 77 6.44 -4.23 -8.90
C VAL A 77 5.78 -4.64 -10.23
N ASP A 78 6.53 -5.43 -11.00
CA ASP A 78 6.23 -5.76 -12.38
C ASP A 78 4.87 -6.44 -12.56
N TRP A 79 4.64 -7.53 -11.81
CA TRP A 79 3.40 -8.29 -11.92
C TRP A 79 2.15 -7.50 -11.55
N ILE A 80 2.22 -6.48 -10.68
CA ILE A 80 1.07 -5.61 -10.36
C ILE A 80 0.72 -4.72 -11.54
N ARG A 81 1.72 -4.14 -12.20
CA ARG A 81 1.50 -3.36 -13.41
C ARG A 81 0.95 -4.25 -14.52
N ASP A 82 1.46 -5.48 -14.62
CA ASP A 82 1.00 -6.48 -15.59
C ASP A 82 -0.44 -6.92 -15.29
N LEU A 83 -0.82 -7.09 -14.02
CA LEU A 83 -2.19 -7.37 -13.58
C LEU A 83 -3.13 -6.22 -13.99
N ALA A 84 -2.80 -4.98 -13.64
CA ALA A 84 -3.63 -3.83 -13.98
C ALA A 84 -3.80 -3.70 -15.50
N TYR A 85 -2.72 -3.86 -16.26
CA TYR A 85 -2.75 -3.73 -17.71
C TYR A 85 -3.55 -4.86 -18.39
N SER A 86 -3.35 -6.11 -17.95
CA SER A 86 -4.04 -7.28 -18.51
C SER A 86 -5.53 -7.33 -18.17
N ALA A 87 -5.91 -6.89 -16.97
CA ALA A 87 -7.31 -6.77 -16.56
C ALA A 87 -8.04 -5.57 -17.19
N GLY A 88 -7.32 -4.66 -17.86
CA GLY A 88 -7.88 -3.39 -18.29
C GLY A 88 -8.36 -2.55 -17.10
N ALA A 89 -7.64 -2.61 -15.99
CA ALA A 89 -8.00 -1.93 -14.75
C ALA A 89 -7.40 -0.52 -14.71
N ILE A 90 -8.18 0.44 -14.21
CA ILE A 90 -7.65 1.76 -13.83
C ILE A 90 -6.85 1.57 -12.55
N LEU A 91 -5.54 1.81 -12.61
CA LEU A 91 -4.65 1.72 -11.46
C LEU A 91 -4.54 3.07 -10.78
N LEU A 92 -4.98 3.16 -9.54
CA LEU A 92 -4.86 4.35 -8.70
C LEU A 92 -3.71 4.17 -7.73
N SER A 93 -2.93 5.22 -7.50
CA SER A 93 -1.94 5.23 -6.43
C SER A 93 -2.08 6.53 -5.62
N PRO A 94 -2.79 6.50 -4.49
CA PRO A 94 -2.94 7.67 -3.63
C PRO A 94 -1.66 7.94 -2.83
N ALA A 95 -1.18 9.17 -2.88
CA ALA A 95 -0.21 9.67 -1.91
C ALA A 95 -0.86 9.73 -0.52
N TYR A 96 -0.04 9.67 0.51
CA TYR A 96 -0.44 9.84 1.90
C TYR A 96 0.67 10.59 2.65
N ARG A 97 0.35 11.23 3.78
CA ARG A 97 1.35 11.92 4.59
C ARG A 97 2.39 10.95 5.12
N LEU A 98 3.65 11.34 5.01
CA LEU A 98 4.81 10.56 5.43
C LEU A 98 5.24 10.93 6.85
N VAL A 99 5.82 9.96 7.56
CA VAL A 99 6.45 10.14 8.86
C VAL A 99 7.94 10.48 8.69
N PRO A 100 8.57 11.23 9.61
CA PRO A 100 8.02 11.82 10.83
C PRO A 100 7.42 13.23 10.68
N GLU A 101 7.36 13.81 9.47
CA GLU A 101 6.71 15.11 9.26
C GLU A 101 5.22 15.10 9.66
N SER A 102 4.57 13.95 9.53
CA SER A 102 3.25 13.66 10.09
C SER A 102 3.30 12.39 10.96
N LYS A 103 2.21 12.09 11.66
CA LYS A 103 2.09 10.85 12.44
C LYS A 103 1.64 9.70 11.53
N ALA A 104 1.93 8.44 11.88
CA ALA A 104 1.46 7.30 11.08
C ALA A 104 -0.09 7.21 11.00
N VAL A 105 -0.79 7.65 12.05
CA VAL A 105 -2.26 7.76 12.07
C VAL A 105 -2.80 8.82 11.10
N ASP A 106 -1.97 9.78 10.70
CA ASP A 106 -2.31 10.74 9.66
C ASP A 106 -2.37 10.09 8.28
N SER A 107 -1.44 9.16 7.98
CA SER A 107 -1.47 8.35 6.77
C SER A 107 -2.76 7.51 6.70
N LEU A 108 -3.19 6.90 7.81
CA LEU A 108 -4.47 6.17 7.88
C LEU A 108 -5.68 7.08 7.64
N THR A 109 -5.62 8.32 8.11
CA THR A 109 -6.67 9.33 7.87
C THR A 109 -6.74 9.69 6.38
N ASP A 110 -5.58 9.83 5.73
CA ASP A 110 -5.51 10.11 4.30
C ASP A 110 -6.04 8.93 3.46
N VAL A 111 -5.75 7.69 3.85
CA VAL A 111 -6.32 6.48 3.22
C VAL A 111 -7.85 6.44 3.35
N ALA A 112 -8.39 6.73 4.54
CA ALA A 112 -9.84 6.79 4.73
C ALA A 112 -10.49 7.88 3.85
N ASP A 113 -9.88 9.06 3.79
CA ASP A 113 -10.36 10.17 2.95
C ASP A 113 -10.27 9.86 1.46
N PHE A 114 -9.24 9.14 1.01
CA PHE A 114 -9.15 8.66 -0.37
C PHE A 114 -10.32 7.73 -0.72
N TRP A 115 -10.66 6.77 0.15
CA TRP A 115 -11.80 5.88 -0.10
C TRP A 115 -13.13 6.63 -0.13
N ALA A 116 -13.29 7.63 0.75
CA ALA A 116 -14.46 8.50 0.74
C ALA A 116 -14.55 9.32 -0.55
N TRP A 117 -13.42 9.86 -1.05
CA TRP A 117 -13.35 10.55 -2.34
C TRP A 117 -13.71 9.60 -3.50
N LEU A 118 -13.12 8.41 -3.54
CA LEU A 118 -13.33 7.45 -4.63
C LEU A 118 -14.81 7.07 -4.77
N HIS A 119 -15.48 6.80 -3.65
CA HIS A 119 -16.88 6.39 -3.61
C HIS A 119 -17.88 7.53 -3.43
N HIS A 120 -17.43 8.78 -3.48
CA HIS A 120 -18.31 9.94 -3.39
C HIS A 120 -19.41 9.90 -4.46
N HIS A 121 -20.58 10.43 -4.13
CA HIS A 121 -21.77 10.36 -4.99
C HIS A 121 -21.59 11.09 -6.33
N ASP A 122 -20.79 12.15 -6.36
CA ASP A 122 -20.44 12.89 -7.57
C ASP A 122 -19.48 12.16 -8.52
N ARG A 123 -19.00 10.96 -8.14
CA ARG A 123 -18.09 10.12 -8.94
C ARG A 123 -16.88 10.92 -9.47
N PRO A 124 -16.03 11.48 -8.60
CA PRO A 124 -14.93 12.34 -9.03
C PRO A 124 -13.97 11.63 -9.99
N LEU A 125 -13.69 10.34 -9.80
CA LEU A 125 -12.87 9.56 -10.73
C LEU A 125 -13.47 9.52 -12.15
N SER A 126 -14.78 9.31 -12.26
CA SER A 126 -15.48 9.33 -13.56
C SER A 126 -15.42 10.72 -14.21
N SER A 127 -15.60 11.78 -13.42
CA SER A 127 -15.49 13.17 -13.88
C SER A 127 -14.10 13.54 -14.41
N VAL A 128 -13.04 12.89 -13.89
CA VAL A 128 -11.67 13.06 -14.37
C VAL A 128 -11.42 12.27 -15.66
N ILE A 129 -11.97 11.06 -15.78
CA ILE A 129 -11.71 10.15 -16.91
C ILE A 129 -12.55 10.49 -18.14
N HIS A 130 -13.85 10.78 -17.98
CA HIS A 130 -14.77 10.96 -19.12
C HIS A 130 -14.36 12.07 -20.11
N PRO A 131 -13.78 13.21 -19.69
CA PRO A 131 -13.29 14.22 -20.64
C PRO A 131 -12.17 13.71 -21.57
N LEU A 132 -11.43 12.70 -21.14
CA LEU A 132 -10.33 12.10 -21.91
C LEU A 132 -10.80 10.85 -22.66
N LEU A 133 -11.63 10.03 -22.02
CA LEU A 133 -12.09 8.73 -22.50
C LEU A 133 -13.58 8.54 -22.19
N SER A 134 -14.44 9.19 -22.98
CA SER A 134 -15.90 9.17 -22.77
C SER A 134 -16.55 7.78 -22.82
N HIS A 135 -15.89 6.79 -23.41
CA HIS A 135 -16.33 5.40 -23.51
C HIS A 135 -15.85 4.51 -22.35
N VAL A 136 -14.99 5.02 -21.45
CA VAL A 136 -14.48 4.27 -20.29
C VAL A 136 -15.18 4.74 -19.03
N THR A 137 -15.87 3.81 -18.36
CA THR A 137 -16.51 4.06 -17.06
C THR A 137 -15.80 3.24 -15.98
N PRO A 138 -15.30 3.87 -14.90
CA PRO A 138 -14.80 3.13 -13.73
C PRO A 138 -15.92 2.29 -13.10
N ASP A 139 -15.64 1.00 -12.89
CA ASP A 139 -16.58 0.06 -12.30
C ASP A 139 -16.33 -0.07 -10.80
N PHE A 140 -17.06 0.75 -10.03
CA PHE A 140 -17.00 0.75 -8.57
C PHE A 140 -17.55 -0.53 -7.91
N SER A 141 -18.11 -1.48 -8.68
CA SER A 141 -18.46 -2.82 -8.19
C SER A 141 -17.27 -3.79 -8.22
N ARG A 142 -16.19 -3.44 -8.93
CA ARG A 142 -14.97 -4.25 -9.11
C ARG A 142 -13.73 -3.47 -8.68
N VAL A 143 -13.66 -3.18 -7.38
CA VAL A 143 -12.52 -2.49 -6.74
C VAL A 143 -11.68 -3.49 -5.96
N ALA A 144 -10.37 -3.51 -6.18
CA ALA A 144 -9.41 -4.24 -5.37
C ALA A 144 -8.28 -3.33 -4.90
N THR A 145 -7.57 -3.73 -3.86
CA THR A 145 -6.39 -3.02 -3.35
C THR A 145 -5.18 -3.94 -3.29
N VAL A 146 -3.99 -3.36 -3.47
CA VAL A 146 -2.71 -4.04 -3.37
C VAL A 146 -1.67 -3.11 -2.72
N GLY A 147 -0.68 -3.68 -2.04
CA GLY A 147 0.50 -2.92 -1.65
C GLY A 147 1.59 -3.79 -1.02
N GLU A 148 2.77 -3.20 -0.94
CA GLU A 148 4.01 -3.79 -0.46
C GLU A 148 4.43 -3.12 0.84
N SER A 149 4.89 -3.90 1.83
CA SER A 149 5.45 -3.35 3.06
C SER A 149 4.43 -2.44 3.75
N ALA A 150 4.79 -1.19 4.07
CA ALA A 150 3.84 -0.19 4.55
C ALA A 150 2.59 -0.02 3.66
N GLY A 151 2.73 -0.16 2.34
CA GLY A 151 1.61 -0.17 1.41
C GLY A 151 0.70 -1.38 1.58
N GLY A 152 1.28 -2.55 1.89
CA GLY A 152 0.54 -3.76 2.24
C GLY A 152 -0.26 -3.59 3.53
N PHE A 153 0.30 -2.88 4.51
CA PHE A 153 -0.44 -2.50 5.72
C PHE A 153 -1.61 -1.56 5.41
N LEU A 154 -1.42 -0.55 4.55
CA LEU A 154 -2.51 0.35 4.15
C LEU A 154 -3.59 -0.40 3.34
N ALA A 155 -3.20 -1.34 2.47
CA ALA A 155 -4.12 -2.21 1.75
C ALA A 155 -4.93 -3.12 2.72
N LEU A 156 -4.28 -3.65 3.75
CA LEU A 156 -4.94 -4.46 4.78
C LEU A 156 -5.87 -3.62 5.66
N GLN A 157 -5.44 -2.44 6.11
CA GLN A 157 -6.31 -1.51 6.84
C GLN A 157 -7.52 -1.08 5.99
N SER A 158 -7.33 -0.95 4.67
CA SER A 158 -8.44 -0.70 3.74
C SER A 158 -9.44 -1.85 3.70
N ALA A 159 -8.96 -3.09 3.71
CA ALA A 159 -9.78 -4.30 3.72
C ALA A 159 -10.49 -4.57 5.06
N LEU A 160 -9.91 -4.09 6.17
CA LEU A 160 -10.44 -4.31 7.52
C LEU A 160 -11.19 -3.08 8.04
N ALA A 161 -10.48 -2.01 8.34
CA ALA A 161 -11.00 -0.83 9.05
C ALA A 161 -11.83 0.10 8.17
N PHE A 162 -11.63 0.08 6.84
CA PHE A 162 -12.26 1.05 5.93
C PHE A 162 -13.20 0.40 4.90
N ASN A 163 -13.46 -0.91 4.98
CA ASN A 163 -14.14 -1.59 3.88
C ASN A 163 -15.62 -1.21 3.72
N GLY A 164 -16.28 -0.72 4.78
CA GLY A 164 -17.62 -0.13 4.66
C GLY A 164 -17.68 1.00 3.61
N THR A 165 -16.59 1.77 3.49
CA THR A 165 -16.44 2.84 2.48
C THR A 165 -15.72 2.35 1.23
N ALA A 166 -14.62 1.60 1.38
CA ALA A 166 -13.77 1.16 0.28
C ALA A 166 -14.45 0.15 -0.67
N LYS A 167 -15.40 -0.64 -0.15
CA LYS A 167 -16.21 -1.62 -0.91
C LYS A 167 -15.35 -2.54 -1.77
N LEU A 168 -14.26 -3.02 -1.20
CA LEU A 168 -13.30 -3.89 -1.87
C LEU A 168 -13.92 -5.25 -2.14
N ARG A 169 -13.54 -5.83 -3.28
CA ARG A 169 -13.85 -7.19 -3.70
C ARG A 169 -12.71 -8.16 -3.45
N ALA A 170 -11.47 -7.66 -3.36
CA ALA A 170 -10.29 -8.40 -2.97
C ALA A 170 -9.22 -7.44 -2.43
N ALA A 171 -8.30 -7.98 -1.62
CA ALA A 171 -7.10 -7.28 -1.18
C ALA A 171 -5.87 -8.17 -1.34
N ILE A 172 -4.76 -7.57 -1.75
CA ILE A 172 -3.46 -8.24 -1.87
C ILE A 172 -2.48 -7.53 -0.94
N VAL A 173 -1.85 -8.29 -0.04
CA VAL A 173 -1.01 -7.76 1.03
C VAL A 173 0.36 -8.43 0.95
N GLN A 174 1.36 -7.71 0.43
CA GLN A 174 2.73 -8.19 0.36
C GLN A 174 3.53 -7.69 1.57
N TYR A 175 3.97 -8.61 2.44
CA TYR A 175 4.83 -8.35 3.61
C TYR A 175 4.45 -7.09 4.42
N GLY A 176 3.15 -6.88 4.61
CA GLY A 176 2.56 -5.69 5.22
C GLY A 176 2.14 -5.83 6.69
N ALA A 177 2.77 -6.72 7.46
CA ALA A 177 2.43 -6.98 8.86
C ALA A 177 3.10 -5.98 9.82
N ILE A 178 2.79 -4.69 9.70
CA ILE A 178 3.43 -3.61 10.47
C ILE A 178 2.54 -2.99 11.57
N PHE A 179 1.71 -3.80 12.21
CA PHE A 179 0.80 -3.36 13.29
C PHE A 179 1.51 -3.23 14.63
N SER A 180 1.23 -2.16 15.38
CA SER A 180 1.96 -1.83 16.61
C SER A 180 1.75 -2.83 17.77
N ASP A 181 0.68 -3.63 17.74
CA ASP A 181 0.34 -4.68 18.71
C ASP A 181 0.78 -6.09 18.27
N VAL A 182 1.34 -6.25 17.08
CA VAL A 182 1.92 -7.52 16.62
C VAL A 182 3.33 -7.65 17.18
N GLU A 183 3.59 -8.73 17.94
CA GLU A 183 4.80 -8.83 18.77
C GLU A 183 6.08 -8.90 17.92
N ALA A 184 6.02 -9.65 16.81
CA ALA A 184 7.13 -9.80 15.89
C ALA A 184 7.41 -8.55 15.04
N TRP A 185 6.55 -7.52 15.08
CA TRP A 185 6.77 -6.27 14.37
C TRP A 185 7.59 -5.27 15.19
N ASN A 186 8.74 -4.86 14.60
CA ASN A 186 9.68 -3.88 15.15
C ASN A 186 9.93 -4.08 16.66
N PRO A 187 10.43 -5.27 17.07
CA PRO A 187 10.72 -5.57 18.46
C PRO A 187 11.86 -4.69 18.99
N ASP A 188 11.91 -4.51 20.31
CA ASP A 188 13.08 -3.88 20.93
C ASP A 188 14.33 -4.70 20.62
N PRO A 189 15.44 -4.08 20.19
CA PRO A 189 16.68 -4.80 19.95
C PRO A 189 17.18 -5.50 21.21
N ALA A 190 17.85 -6.65 21.01
CA ALA A 190 18.38 -7.44 22.11
C ALA A 190 19.32 -6.62 23.03
N VAL A 191 19.28 -6.93 24.32
CA VAL A 191 20.14 -6.29 25.33
C VAL A 191 21.60 -6.43 24.92
N GLY A 192 22.30 -5.29 24.84
CA GLY A 192 23.73 -5.24 24.51
C GLY A 192 24.06 -4.99 23.03
N VAL A 193 23.05 -4.93 22.15
CA VAL A 193 23.26 -4.43 20.77
C VAL A 193 23.51 -2.92 20.82
N ASP A 194 24.62 -2.46 20.24
CA ASP A 194 24.89 -1.03 20.08
C ASP A 194 23.96 -0.45 19.02
N ARG A 195 23.13 0.52 19.42
CA ARG A 195 22.16 1.22 18.57
C ARG A 195 22.52 2.67 18.33
N SER A 196 23.66 3.13 18.85
CA SER A 196 24.02 4.55 18.89
C SER A 196 24.03 5.19 17.49
N GLY A 197 24.56 4.50 16.49
CA GLY A 197 24.56 4.97 15.10
C GLY A 197 23.14 5.11 14.51
N PHE A 198 22.27 4.12 14.73
CA PHE A 198 20.88 4.18 14.26
C PHE A 198 20.10 5.30 14.98
N GLU A 199 20.30 5.42 16.29
CA GLU A 199 19.69 6.47 17.11
C GLU A 199 20.11 7.87 16.65
N GLU A 200 21.40 8.06 16.34
CA GLU A 200 21.92 9.33 15.85
C GLU A 200 21.26 9.74 14.53
N VAL A 201 21.09 8.80 13.59
CA VAL A 201 20.38 9.03 12.32
C VAL A 201 18.93 9.44 12.58
N VAL A 202 18.18 8.64 13.35
CA VAL A 202 16.74 8.86 13.57
C VAL A 202 16.51 10.16 14.34
N ARG A 203 17.16 10.34 15.49
CA ARG A 203 16.96 11.52 16.33
C ARG A 203 17.61 12.77 15.74
N GLY A 204 18.67 12.61 14.95
CA GLY A 204 19.26 13.67 14.14
C GLY A 204 18.26 14.23 13.15
N TYR A 205 17.55 13.36 12.43
CA TYR A 205 16.50 13.75 11.51
C TYR A 205 15.33 14.44 12.22
N VAL A 206 14.80 13.82 13.30
CA VAL A 206 13.67 14.37 14.07
C VAL A 206 13.97 15.76 14.64
N ARG A 207 15.20 16.02 15.10
CA ARG A 207 15.61 17.37 15.57
C ARG A 207 15.61 18.43 14.47
N GLY A 208 15.73 18.03 13.21
CA GLY A 208 15.76 18.92 12.05
C GLY A 208 14.38 19.24 11.47
N LEU A 209 13.32 18.60 11.96
CA LEU A 209 11.96 18.81 11.46
C LEU A 209 11.48 20.25 11.67
N LYS A 210 10.81 20.80 10.66
CA LYS A 210 10.14 22.09 10.77
C LYS A 210 8.71 21.86 11.24
N GLU A 211 8.30 22.61 12.25
CA GLU A 211 6.93 22.55 12.77
C GLU A 211 5.91 22.84 11.66
N GLY A 212 4.92 21.95 11.51
CA GLY A 212 3.86 22.07 10.52
C GLY A 212 4.26 21.69 9.08
N GLU A 213 5.50 21.25 8.84
CA GLU A 213 5.88 20.69 7.54
C GLU A 213 5.10 19.40 7.26
N ILE A 214 4.62 19.26 6.02
CA ILE A 214 3.92 18.06 5.55
C ILE A 214 4.67 17.55 4.34
N GLN A 215 5.11 16.29 4.39
CA GLN A 215 5.63 15.59 3.23
C GLN A 215 4.68 14.48 2.79
N VAL A 216 4.42 14.42 1.49
CA VAL A 216 3.61 13.39 0.82
C VAL A 216 4.37 12.66 -0.27
N SER A 217 5.67 12.99 -0.43
CA SER A 217 6.56 12.43 -1.44
C SER A 217 7.99 12.57 -0.97
N ALA A 218 8.70 11.45 -0.91
CA ALA A 218 10.15 11.37 -0.73
C ALA A 218 10.68 10.17 -1.56
N PRO A 219 11.00 10.38 -2.84
CA PRO A 219 11.42 9.31 -3.76
C PRO A 219 12.51 8.41 -3.18
N TRP A 220 12.42 7.10 -3.40
CA TRP A 220 13.54 6.22 -3.07
C TRP A 220 14.80 6.61 -3.88
N PRO A 221 16.02 6.71 -3.28
CA PRO A 221 16.39 6.37 -1.90
C PRO A 221 16.53 7.57 -0.94
N GLU A 222 15.86 8.71 -1.17
CA GLU A 222 16.05 9.97 -0.42
C GLU A 222 16.06 9.80 1.11
N LYS A 223 15.12 9.02 1.65
CA LYS A 223 15.02 8.69 3.08
C LYS A 223 15.34 7.22 3.40
N ALA A 224 16.04 6.52 2.50
CA ALA A 224 16.37 5.10 2.70
C ALA A 224 17.20 4.87 3.97
N GLU A 225 18.17 5.74 4.25
CA GLU A 225 19.00 5.66 5.45
C GLU A 225 18.16 5.80 6.73
N LEU A 226 17.22 6.76 6.74
CA LEU A 226 16.30 6.97 7.87
C LEU A 226 15.39 5.75 8.09
N VAL A 227 14.82 5.20 7.01
CA VAL A 227 13.98 3.98 7.05
C VAL A 227 14.75 2.81 7.64
N LEU A 228 15.95 2.53 7.09
CA LEU A 228 16.76 1.40 7.53
C LEU A 228 17.23 1.57 8.98
N ALA A 229 17.65 2.78 9.37
CA ALA A 229 18.04 3.06 10.74
C ALA A 229 16.88 2.90 11.72
N ALA A 230 15.67 3.33 11.34
CA ALA A 230 14.50 3.20 12.19
C ALA A 230 14.06 1.73 12.35
N LEU A 231 14.06 0.95 11.27
CA LEU A 231 13.73 -0.48 11.31
C LEU A 231 14.78 -1.28 12.09
N GLN A 232 16.06 -1.13 11.75
CA GLN A 232 17.14 -1.91 12.36
C GLN A 232 17.44 -1.49 13.81
N GLY A 233 17.22 -0.22 14.13
CA GLY A 233 17.41 0.33 15.48
C GLY A 233 16.22 0.16 16.42
N GLY A 234 15.06 -0.30 15.93
CA GLY A 234 13.83 -0.41 16.71
C GLY A 234 13.12 0.93 16.97
N PHE A 235 13.38 1.95 16.16
CA PHE A 235 12.84 3.31 16.34
C PHE A 235 11.58 3.60 15.51
N MET A 236 11.00 2.62 14.80
CA MET A 236 9.78 2.86 14.02
C MET A 236 8.61 3.35 14.87
N ARG A 237 8.48 2.89 16.13
CA ARG A 237 7.44 3.38 17.06
C ARG A 237 7.65 4.86 17.42
N GLU A 238 8.90 5.25 17.67
CA GLU A 238 9.26 6.66 17.92
C GLU A 238 8.98 7.52 16.67
N LEU A 239 9.36 7.04 15.48
CA LEU A 239 9.18 7.74 14.21
C LEU A 239 7.71 7.87 13.80
N SER A 240 6.87 6.89 14.14
CA SER A 240 5.44 6.87 13.82
C SER A 240 4.62 7.91 14.59
N GLY A 241 5.14 8.39 15.72
CA GLY A 241 4.44 9.32 16.62
C GLY A 241 3.30 8.65 17.40
N ASP A 242 2.65 9.45 18.26
CA ASP A 242 1.62 8.95 19.17
C ASP A 242 0.37 8.44 18.43
N ASP A 243 -0.16 7.32 18.93
CA ASP A 243 -1.43 6.72 18.50
C ASP A 243 -2.35 6.46 19.72
N PRO A 244 -3.00 7.50 20.27
CA PRO A 244 -3.79 7.38 21.50
C PRO A 244 -5.06 6.54 21.34
N GLU A 245 -5.54 6.34 20.11
CA GLU A 245 -6.73 5.55 19.78
C GLU A 245 -6.38 4.11 19.38
N GLY A 246 -5.09 3.77 19.26
CA GLY A 246 -4.64 2.46 18.82
C GLY A 246 -4.97 2.15 17.36
N ARG A 247 -5.14 3.16 16.49
CA ARG A 247 -5.51 3.00 15.07
C ARG A 247 -4.47 2.20 14.26
N MET A 248 -3.22 2.15 14.72
CA MET A 248 -2.13 1.37 14.13
C MET A 248 -2.11 -0.10 14.57
N THR A 249 -3.03 -0.52 15.44
CA THR A 249 -3.14 -1.90 15.93
C THR A 249 -4.04 -2.75 15.02
N LEU A 250 -3.73 -4.05 14.97
CA LEU A 250 -4.58 -5.05 14.35
C LEU A 250 -5.88 -5.21 15.16
N GLU A 251 -5.81 -5.09 16.49
CA GLU A 251 -6.99 -5.11 17.36
C GLU A 251 -8.02 -4.05 16.97
N TYR A 252 -7.57 -2.82 16.70
CA TYR A 252 -8.44 -1.75 16.21
C TYR A 252 -9.09 -2.14 14.88
N ALA A 253 -8.30 -2.63 13.91
CA ALA A 253 -8.81 -3.00 12.60
C ALA A 253 -9.87 -4.12 12.68
N ILE A 254 -9.64 -5.15 13.49
CA ILE A 254 -10.58 -6.25 13.73
C ILE A 254 -11.83 -5.75 14.46
N THR A 255 -11.67 -4.84 15.43
CA THR A 255 -12.81 -4.23 16.14
C THR A 255 -13.71 -3.46 15.18
N ARG A 256 -13.14 -2.67 14.26
CA ARG A 256 -13.90 -1.96 13.23
C ARG A 256 -14.72 -2.91 12.34
N VAL A 257 -14.15 -4.04 11.94
CA VAL A 257 -14.90 -5.07 11.17
C VAL A 257 -16.13 -5.54 11.94
N LYS A 258 -15.98 -5.82 13.24
CA LYS A 258 -17.07 -6.31 14.12
C LYS A 258 -18.14 -5.24 14.35
N GLU A 259 -17.74 -3.99 14.52
CA GLU A 259 -18.65 -2.86 14.77
C GLU A 259 -19.44 -2.44 13.53
N GLU A 260 -18.78 -2.35 12.37
CA GLU A 260 -19.43 -1.92 11.12
C GLU A 260 -20.29 -3.03 10.51
N GLY A 261 -20.00 -4.30 10.83
CA GLY A 261 -20.65 -5.45 10.20
C GLY A 261 -20.34 -5.55 8.70
N SER A 262 -19.30 -4.85 8.23
CA SER A 262 -18.85 -4.91 6.85
C SER A 262 -18.19 -6.27 6.57
N LEU A 263 -18.50 -6.88 5.43
CA LEU A 263 -17.80 -8.07 4.96
C LEU A 263 -16.32 -7.73 4.71
N VAL A 264 -15.40 -8.52 5.23
CA VAL A 264 -13.98 -8.44 4.86
C VAL A 264 -13.82 -9.12 3.49
N PRO A 265 -13.19 -8.46 2.50
CA PRO A 265 -12.97 -9.08 1.20
C PRO A 265 -11.98 -10.24 1.33
N PRO A 266 -11.96 -11.19 0.40
CA PRO A 266 -10.88 -12.17 0.31
C PRO A 266 -9.51 -11.50 0.24
N ILE A 267 -8.58 -11.97 1.07
CA ILE A 267 -7.25 -11.39 1.21
C ILE A 267 -6.20 -12.40 0.78
N TRP A 268 -5.35 -12.00 -0.16
CA TRP A 268 -4.15 -12.74 -0.54
C TRP A 268 -2.93 -12.13 0.14
N PHE A 269 -2.40 -12.83 1.14
CA PHE A 269 -1.15 -12.51 1.80
C PHE A 269 0.04 -13.16 1.08
N ILE A 270 1.10 -12.39 0.92
CA ILE A 270 2.35 -12.80 0.27
C ILE A 270 3.49 -12.42 1.21
N GLN A 271 4.40 -13.35 1.52
CA GLN A 271 5.48 -13.11 2.49
C GLN A 271 6.77 -13.84 2.07
N GLY A 272 7.90 -13.14 2.22
CA GLY A 272 9.23 -13.74 2.11
C GLY A 272 9.57 -14.51 3.39
N SER A 273 10.07 -15.74 3.27
CA SER A 273 10.39 -16.58 4.43
C SER A 273 11.63 -16.12 5.19
N GLU A 274 12.45 -15.27 4.57
CA GLU A 274 13.70 -14.74 5.11
C GLU A 274 13.65 -13.21 5.25
N ASP A 275 12.44 -12.63 5.29
CA ASP A 275 12.25 -11.19 5.38
C ASP A 275 12.86 -10.62 6.66
N THR A 276 13.93 -9.85 6.49
CA THR A 276 14.72 -9.25 7.57
C THR A 276 14.17 -7.92 8.06
N LEU A 277 13.17 -7.33 7.38
CA LEU A 277 12.58 -6.05 7.74
C LEU A 277 11.18 -6.18 8.35
N VAL A 278 10.35 -7.07 7.78
CA VAL A 278 9.04 -7.45 8.31
C VAL A 278 9.03 -8.96 8.49
N ALA A 279 9.34 -9.39 9.72
CA ALA A 279 9.49 -10.80 10.04
C ALA A 279 8.27 -11.62 9.58
N LYS A 280 8.53 -12.79 8.99
CA LYS A 280 7.49 -13.73 8.56
C LYS A 280 6.51 -14.06 9.71
N GLU A 281 7.03 -14.15 10.93
CA GLU A 281 6.26 -14.42 12.15
C GLU A 281 5.20 -13.33 12.43
N ALA A 282 5.48 -12.07 12.05
CA ALA A 282 4.49 -10.99 12.16
C ALA A 282 3.30 -11.25 11.21
N MET A 283 3.58 -11.70 9.98
CA MET A 283 2.52 -12.05 9.03
C MET A 283 1.76 -13.32 9.45
N ASP A 284 2.45 -14.31 10.02
CA ASP A 284 1.81 -15.50 10.58
C ASP A 284 0.82 -15.12 11.69
N GLU A 285 1.21 -14.24 12.62
CA GLU A 285 0.33 -13.75 13.68
C GLU A 285 -0.89 -13.03 13.11
N VAL A 286 -0.71 -12.13 12.14
CA VAL A 286 -1.82 -11.41 11.49
C VAL A 286 -2.80 -12.40 10.84
N VAL A 287 -2.30 -13.35 10.05
CA VAL A 287 -3.13 -14.34 9.36
C VAL A 287 -3.87 -15.24 10.35
N GLU A 288 -3.22 -15.65 11.45
CA GLU A 288 -3.84 -16.47 12.48
C GLU A 288 -4.94 -15.70 13.23
N ARG A 289 -4.64 -14.48 13.67
CA ARG A 289 -5.61 -13.60 14.36
C ARG A 289 -6.83 -13.35 13.48
N LEU A 290 -6.64 -13.03 12.20
CA LEU A 290 -7.76 -12.83 11.28
C LEU A 290 -8.63 -14.08 11.14
N LYS A 291 -8.04 -15.25 10.89
CA LYS A 291 -8.79 -16.51 10.77
C LYS A 291 -9.56 -16.88 12.04
N ARG A 292 -9.04 -16.50 13.21
CA ARG A 292 -9.65 -16.80 14.51
C ARG A 292 -10.74 -15.80 14.89
N GLU A 293 -10.58 -14.52 14.53
CA GLU A 293 -11.36 -13.43 15.10
C GLU A 293 -12.31 -12.74 14.11
N VAL A 294 -12.16 -13.00 12.80
CA VAL A 294 -13.04 -12.51 11.74
C VAL A 294 -13.79 -13.68 11.12
N GLU A 295 -15.10 -13.77 11.42
CA GLU A 295 -15.95 -14.84 10.91
C GLU A 295 -16.01 -14.85 9.38
N GLY A 296 -15.78 -16.01 8.77
CA GLY A 296 -15.90 -16.20 7.32
C GLY A 296 -14.79 -15.55 6.49
N VAL A 297 -13.73 -15.01 7.10
CA VAL A 297 -12.62 -14.40 6.34
C VAL A 297 -11.99 -15.43 5.39
N GLN A 298 -11.86 -15.04 4.12
CA GLN A 298 -11.22 -15.86 3.10
C GLN A 298 -9.77 -15.42 2.94
N VAL A 299 -8.83 -16.32 3.22
CA VAL A 299 -7.40 -16.04 3.19
C VAL A 299 -6.66 -17.00 2.28
N LYS A 300 -5.93 -16.46 1.29
CA LYS A 300 -4.82 -17.14 0.62
C LYS A 300 -3.53 -16.64 1.24
N TYR A 301 -2.62 -17.52 1.64
CA TYR A 301 -1.33 -17.13 2.21
C TYR A 301 -0.21 -17.86 1.46
N THR A 302 0.56 -17.10 0.68
CA THR A 302 1.67 -17.58 -0.13
C THR A 302 2.98 -17.17 0.53
N ILE A 303 3.78 -18.16 0.94
CA ILE A 303 5.14 -17.94 1.44
C ILE A 303 6.12 -18.29 0.32
N ARG A 304 7.12 -17.43 0.09
CA ARG A 304 8.18 -17.62 -0.90
C ARG A 304 9.55 -17.52 -0.23
N GLU A 305 10.53 -18.23 -0.77
CA GLU A 305 11.93 -18.01 -0.41
C GLU A 305 12.33 -16.59 -0.83
N GLY A 306 13.00 -15.87 0.07
CA GLY A 306 13.49 -14.52 -0.18
C GLY A 306 13.28 -13.55 0.99
N ASP A 307 14.04 -12.45 0.93
CA ASP A 307 14.04 -11.34 1.88
C ASP A 307 12.94 -10.31 1.53
N HIS A 308 12.88 -9.19 2.24
CA HIS A 308 11.98 -8.07 1.93
C HIS A 308 12.15 -7.62 0.49
N GLY A 309 11.05 -7.55 -0.27
CA GLY A 309 11.09 -7.21 -1.70
C GLY A 309 11.58 -8.34 -2.61
N PHE A 310 11.48 -9.61 -2.18
CA PHE A 310 11.79 -10.77 -3.03
C PHE A 310 11.00 -10.83 -4.35
N ASP A 311 9.86 -10.14 -4.43
CA ASP A 311 8.96 -10.08 -5.58
C ASP A 311 9.43 -9.09 -6.66
N VAL A 312 10.54 -8.37 -6.43
CA VAL A 312 11.16 -7.51 -7.44
C VAL A 312 11.53 -8.36 -8.68
N GLY A 313 10.91 -8.03 -9.80
CA GLY A 313 11.10 -8.72 -11.08
C GLY A 313 10.12 -9.86 -11.34
N ALA A 314 9.29 -10.24 -10.37
CA ALA A 314 8.25 -11.25 -10.56
C ALA A 314 7.21 -10.80 -11.58
N ARG A 315 6.69 -11.76 -12.37
CA ARG A 315 5.78 -11.56 -13.50
C ARG A 315 4.51 -12.40 -13.34
N LEU A 316 3.50 -12.13 -14.18
CA LEU A 316 2.24 -12.88 -14.14
C LEU A 316 2.41 -14.37 -14.47
N GLU A 317 3.43 -14.72 -15.26
CA GLU A 317 3.75 -16.10 -15.62
C GLU A 317 4.46 -16.89 -14.52
N ASP A 318 4.94 -16.25 -13.45
CA ASP A 318 5.49 -16.98 -12.31
C ASP A 318 4.37 -17.75 -11.60
N ASP A 319 4.55 -19.06 -11.41
CA ASP A 319 3.48 -19.95 -10.93
C ASP A 319 2.74 -19.43 -9.68
N TRP A 320 3.48 -18.91 -8.70
CA TRP A 320 2.91 -18.39 -7.45
C TRP A 320 2.10 -17.11 -7.65
N VAL A 321 2.47 -16.29 -8.64
CA VAL A 321 1.73 -15.09 -9.04
C VAL A 321 0.48 -15.49 -9.80
N ALA A 322 0.62 -16.36 -10.81
CA ALA A 322 -0.49 -16.84 -11.62
C ALA A 322 -1.61 -17.45 -10.76
N GLU A 323 -1.25 -18.32 -9.81
CA GLU A 323 -2.21 -18.97 -8.89
C GLU A 323 -2.93 -17.95 -7.98
N GLY A 324 -2.20 -16.96 -7.47
CA GLY A 324 -2.79 -15.92 -6.62
C GLY A 324 -3.66 -14.93 -7.39
N VAL A 325 -3.24 -14.54 -8.59
CA VAL A 325 -4.01 -13.68 -9.48
C VAL A 325 -5.30 -14.38 -9.94
N GLU A 326 -5.26 -15.67 -10.29
CA GLU A 326 -6.46 -16.43 -10.61
C GLU A 326 -7.44 -16.42 -9.42
N TRP A 327 -6.94 -16.69 -8.21
CA TRP A 327 -7.75 -16.67 -7.00
C TRP A 327 -8.37 -15.30 -6.73
N VAL A 328 -7.59 -14.22 -6.82
CA VAL A 328 -8.07 -12.84 -6.65
C VAL A 328 -9.11 -12.46 -7.72
N ASN A 329 -8.85 -12.79 -8.98
CA ASN A 329 -9.74 -12.45 -10.09
C ASN A 329 -11.10 -13.14 -9.97
N GLY A 330 -11.17 -14.32 -9.35
CA GLY A 330 -12.44 -14.97 -9.02
C GLY A 330 -13.36 -14.14 -8.12
N PHE A 331 -12.85 -13.15 -7.40
CA PHE A 331 -13.63 -12.25 -6.54
C PHE A 331 -13.68 -10.81 -7.07
N TRP A 332 -12.54 -10.32 -7.58
CA TRP A 332 -12.39 -8.95 -8.07
C TRP A 332 -13.08 -8.74 -9.42
N LEU A 333 -12.92 -9.68 -10.34
CA LEU A 333 -13.42 -9.56 -11.71
C LEU A 333 -14.67 -10.41 -11.96
N GLY A 334 -14.94 -11.40 -11.10
CA GLY A 334 -16.03 -12.38 -11.21
C GLY A 334 -17.39 -11.93 -10.70
#